data_AF-A0AA37XJQ7-F1
#
_entry.id   AF-A0AA37XJQ7-F1
#
_cell.length_a   1.000
_cell.length_b   1.000
_cell.length_c   1.000
_cell.angle_alpha   90.00
_cell.angle_beta   90.00
_cell.angle_gamma   90.00
#
_symmetry.space_group_name_H-M   'P 1'
#
loop_
_entity.id
_entity.type
_entity.pdbx_description
1 polymer ?
#
loop_
_entity_poly.entity_id
_entity_poly.type
_entity_poly.pdbx_seq_one_letter_code
_entity_poly.pdbx_strand_id
1 'polypeptide(L)' 'MNTFVRFMEEKFVPVASKIGSQRHLVAIRDAFMVTMPLLILGGLATMINNLPVPGFQELMNSIFANES' A
#
# COMPACT_ATOMS: atom_id res chain seq x y z
N MET A 1 15.79 -8.24 32.57
CA MET A 1 15.24 -7.52 31.40
C MET A 1 16.31 -6.59 30.86
N ASN A 2 16.65 -6.70 29.59
CA ASN A 2 17.74 -5.96 28.95
C ASN A 2 17.47 -4.45 29.08
N THR A 3 18.46 -3.68 29.56
CA THR A 3 18.37 -2.23 29.80
C THR A 3 17.83 -1.45 28.60
N PHE A 4 18.12 -1.93 27.39
CA PHE A 4 17.58 -1.39 26.14
C PHE A 4 16.05 -1.49 26.03
N VAL A 5 15.47 -2.66 26.35
CA VAL A 5 14.01 -2.86 26.34
C VAL A 5 13.36 -1.96 27.39
N ARG A 6 13.96 -1.86 28.59
CA ARG A 6 13.47 -0.97 29.64
C ARG A 6 13.48 0.51 29.21
N PHE A 7 14.53 0.95 28.52
CA PHE A 7 14.60 2.30 27.95
C PHE A 7 13.52 2.53 26.86
N MET A 8 13.31 1.55 25.98
CA MET A 8 12.26 1.64 24.97
C MET A 8 10.87 1.76 25.61
N GLU A 9 10.55 0.93 26.61
CA GLU A 9 9.27 0.96 27.31
C GLU A 9 9.04 2.26 28.09
N GLU A 10 10.06 2.76 28.80
CA GLU A 10 9.91 3.92 29.67
C GLU A 10 9.94 5.26 28.93
N LYS A 11 10.67 5.35 27.80
CA LYS A 11 10.90 6.62 27.10
C LYS A 11 10.37 6.64 25.69
N PHE A 12 10.55 5.57 24.92
CA PHE A 12 10.21 5.56 23.49
C PHE A 12 8.73 5.24 23.25
N VAL A 13 8.22 4.16 23.83
CA VAL A 13 6.82 3.70 23.72
C VAL A 13 5.81 4.80 24.10
N PRO A 14 5.92 5.52 25.24
CA PRO A 14 4.95 6.55 25.58
C PRO A 14 4.97 7.74 24.61
N VAL A 15 6.13 8.08 24.04
CA VAL A 15 6.27 9.16 23.05
C VAL A 15 5.67 8.72 21.71
N ALA A 16 5.99 7.51 21.26
CA ALA A 16 5.41 6.94 20.05
C ALA A 16 3.88 6.84 20.14
N SER A 17 3.35 6.44 21.30
CA SER A 17 1.92 6.37 21.55
C SER A 17 1.24 7.75 21.49
N LYS A 18 1.87 8.79 22.05
CA LYS A 18 1.38 10.17 21.94
C LYS A 18 1.37 10.69 20.50
N ILE A 19 2.38 10.35 19.71
CA ILE A 19 2.46 10.74 18.29
C ILE A 19 1.38 9.99 17.48
N GLY A 20 1.29 8.67 17.65
CA GLY A 20 0.32 7.84 16.92
C GLY A 20 -1.15 8.14 17.26
N SER A 21 -1.42 8.71 18.45
CA SER A 21 -2.77 9.12 18.87
C SER A 21 -3.15 10.55 18.46
N GLN A 22 -2.26 11.28 17.76
CA GLN A 22 -2.61 12.61 17.27
C GLN A 22 -3.69 12.55 16.20
N ARG A 23 -4.80 13.28 16.43
CA ARG A 23 -5.98 13.28 15.54
C ARG A 23 -5.64 13.55 14.07
N HIS A 24 -4.65 14.38 13.81
CA HIS A 24 -4.22 14.74 12.44
C HIS A 24 -3.53 13.56 11.75
N LEU A 25 -2.63 12.86 12.46
CA LEU A 25 -1.94 11.68 11.92
C LEU A 25 -2.89 10.49 11.78
N VAL A 26 -3.82 10.34 12.71
CA VAL A 26 -4.91 9.34 12.63
C VAL A 26 -5.76 9.59 11.38
N ALA A 27 -6.19 10.83 11.14
CA ALA A 27 -6.98 11.16 9.95
C ALA A 27 -6.23 10.88 8.64
N ILE A 28 -4.92 11.17 8.58
CA ILE A 28 -4.08 10.86 7.41
C ILE A 28 -4.02 9.35 7.18
N ARG A 29 -3.74 8.56 8.23
CA ARG A 29 -3.72 7.09 8.16
C ARG A 29 -5.06 6.55 7.65
N ASP A 30 -6.16 7.06 8.18
CA ASP A 30 -7.49 6.61 7.83
C ASP A 30 -7.82 6.97 6.37
N ALA A 31 -7.40 8.13 5.88
CA ALA A 31 -7.48 8.49 4.46
C ALA A 31 -6.68 7.51 3.57
N PHE A 32 -5.47 7.14 3.98
CA PHE A 32 -4.70 6.13 3.24
C PHE A 32 -5.42 4.77 3.21
N MET A 33 -6.00 4.33 4.31
CA MET A 33 -6.77 3.07 4.35
C MET A 33 -7.95 3.08 3.37
N VAL A 34 -8.62 4.22 3.19
CA VAL A 34 -9.69 4.36 2.20
C VAL A 34 -9.16 4.27 0.76
N THR A 35 -7.94 4.76 0.50
CA THR A 35 -7.32 4.69 -0.84
C THR A 35 -6.64 3.36 -1.16
N MET A 36 -6.30 2.54 -0.15
CA MET A 36 -5.61 1.26 -0.35
C MET A 36 -6.30 0.31 -1.34
N PRO A 37 -7.64 0.11 -1.31
CA PRO A 37 -8.31 -0.74 -2.30
C PRO A 37 -8.14 -0.25 -3.73
N LEU A 38 -8.20 1.08 -3.96
CA LEU A 38 -7.99 1.67 -5.28
C LEU A 38 -6.56 1.41 -5.77
N LEU A 39 -5.56 1.55 -4.89
CA LEU A 39 -4.16 1.28 -5.20
C LEU A 39 -3.93 -0.20 -5.57
N ILE A 40 -4.56 -1.12 -4.84
CA ILE A 40 -4.51 -2.56 -5.14
C ILE A 40 -5.14 -2.83 -6.51
N LEU A 41 -6.31 -2.26 -6.79
CA LEU A 41 -6.97 -2.40 -8.10
C LEU A 41 -6.11 -1.83 -9.24
N GLY A 42 -5.49 -0.67 -9.03
CA GLY A 42 -4.56 -0.07 -10.00
C GLY A 42 -3.34 -0.97 -10.25
N GLY A 43 -2.75 -1.52 -9.19
CA GLY A 43 -1.64 -2.46 -9.28
C GLY A 43 -2.01 -3.78 -9.97
N LEU A 44 -3.23 -4.28 -9.76
CA LEU A 44 -3.73 -5.46 -10.47
C LEU A 44 -3.96 -5.16 -11.95
N ALA A 45 -4.55 -4.01 -12.28
CA ALA A 45 -4.75 -3.60 -13.66
C ALA A 45 -3.43 -3.46 -14.43
N THR A 46 -2.40 -2.86 -13.81
CA THR A 46 -1.07 -2.73 -14.43
C THR A 46 -0.36 -4.07 -14.55
N MET A 47 -0.48 -4.95 -13.56
CA MET A 47 0.06 -6.32 -13.62
C MET A 47 -0.56 -7.10 -14.78
N ILE A 48 -1.89 -7.04 -14.93
CA ILE A 48 -2.60 -7.70 -16.03
C ILE A 48 -2.14 -7.13 -17.37
N ASN A 49 -2.04 -5.80 -17.51
CA ASN A 49 -1.61 -5.17 -18.75
C ASN A 49 -0.16 -5.56 -19.14
N ASN A 50 0.74 -5.63 -18.17
CA ASN A 50 2.16 -5.92 -18.39
C ASN A 50 2.54 -7.39 -18.14
N LEU A 51 1.57 -8.31 -18.20
CA LEU A 51 1.82 -9.71 -17.94
C LEU A 51 2.71 -10.30 -19.07
N PRO A 52 3.93 -10.80 -18.78
CA PRO A 52 4.89 -11.21 -19.80
C PRO A 52 4.59 -12.64 -20.31
N VAL A 53 3.36 -12.87 -20.77
CA VAL A 53 2.89 -14.15 -21.33
C VAL A 53 2.58 -13.93 -22.81
N PRO A 54 3.34 -14.53 -23.75
CA PRO A 54 3.20 -14.27 -25.19
C PRO A 54 1.77 -14.44 -25.72
N GLY A 55 1.10 -15.56 -25.38
CA GLY A 55 -0.27 -15.82 -25.84
C GLY A 55 -1.34 -14.91 -25.20
N PHE A 56 -1.06 -14.35 -24.03
CA PHE A 56 -1.96 -13.38 -23.40
C PHE A 56 -1.81 -11.99 -24.05
N GLN A 57 -0.59 -11.59 -24.40
CA GLN A 57 -0.34 -10.33 -25.08
C GLN A 57 -0.95 -10.31 -26.49
N GLU A 58 -0.86 -11.42 -27.23
CA GLU A 58 -1.50 -11.58 -28.53
C GLU A 58 -3.03 -11.49 -28.46
N LEU A 59 -3.65 -12.14 -27.46
CA LEU A 59 -5.08 -12.02 -27.18
C LEU A 59 -5.47 -10.59 -26.83
N MET A 60 -4.71 -9.94 -25.94
CA MET A 60 -4.97 -8.56 -25.53
C MET A 60 -4.86 -7.59 -26.72
N ASN A 61 -3.83 -7.74 -27.56
CA ASN A 61 -3.65 -6.92 -28.75
C ASN A 61 -4.75 -7.17 -29.80
N SER A 62 -5.19 -8.42 -29.98
CA SER A 62 -6.26 -8.73 -30.95
C SER A 62 -7.65 -8.25 -30.51
N ILE A 63 -7.94 -8.15 -29.21
CA ILE A 63 -9.22 -7.65 -28.68
C ILE A 63 -9.20 -6.12 -28.54
N PHE A 64 -8.11 -5.54 -28.04
CA PHE A 64 -8.07 -4.12 -27.66
C PHE A 64 -7.21 -3.23 -28.56
N ALA A 65 -6.34 -3.79 -29.42
CA ALA A 65 -5.50 -3.02 -30.34
C ALA A 65 -5.95 -3.10 -31.81
N ASN A 66 -7.12 -3.68 -32.09
CA ASN A 66 -7.64 -3.87 -33.45
C ASN A 66 -8.52 -2.70 -33.96
N GLU A 67 -8.47 -1.55 -33.27
CA GLU A 67 -9.20 -0.31 -33.62
C GLU A 67 -8.25 0.90 -33.80
N SER A 68 -7.12 0.70 -34.49
CA SER A 68 -6.29 1.79 -35.03
C SER A 68 -6.15 1.65 -36.54
#